data_AF-A0AAD6H6R4-F1
#
_entry.id   AF-A0AAD6H6R4-F1
#
_cell.length_a   1.000
_cell.length_b   1.000
_cell.length_c   1.000
_cell.angle_alpha   90.00
_cell.angle_beta   90.00
_cell.angle_gamma   90.00
#
_symmetry.space_group_name_H-M   'P 1'
#
loop_
_entity.id
_entity.type
_entity.pdbx_description
1 polymer ?
#
loop_
_entity_poly.entity_id
_entity_poly.type
_entity_poly.pdbx_seq_one_letter_code
_entity_poly.pdbx_strand_id
1 'polypeptide(L)'
;MSEDHPPALTFDALVLDLRRMLIKTPQVYSNKSIPSLKRFTSTLAKIEETRCYDLLGKQFGFNPSELNGAIALARTTVEYDEQVVSCIQALRKDQPSLIIVAMSNISNPDFDAIHTRWGPAFWPLFGEVFPSSAVGMRKPTLGFYRHVLKVHWDRSPEDHLCG
;
A
#
# COMPACT_ATOMS: atom_id res chain seq x y z
N MET A 1 -8.74 -45.78 -12.92
CA MET A 1 -8.61 -45.01 -11.67
C MET A 1 -8.45 -43.57 -12.09
N SER A 2 -9.52 -42.79 -12.04
CA SER A 2 -9.43 -41.34 -12.24
C SER A 2 -8.95 -40.73 -10.94
N GLU A 3 -7.79 -40.06 -10.97
CA GLU A 3 -7.38 -39.22 -9.85
C GLU A 3 -8.32 -38.02 -9.80
N ASP A 4 -9.17 -38.00 -8.78
CA ASP A 4 -10.03 -36.88 -8.46
C ASP A 4 -9.14 -35.79 -7.84
N HIS A 5 -8.50 -34.99 -8.69
CA HIS A 5 -7.80 -33.80 -8.23
C HIS A 5 -8.85 -32.81 -7.71
N PRO A 6 -8.70 -32.30 -6.48
CA PRO A 6 -9.57 -31.25 -5.99
C PRO A 6 -9.53 -30.08 -6.99
N PRO A 7 -10.68 -29.46 -7.32
CA PRO A 7 -10.70 -28.33 -8.24
C PRO A 7 -9.71 -27.28 -7.73
N ALA A 8 -8.82 -26.84 -8.62
CA ALA A 8 -7.87 -25.78 -8.30
C ALA A 8 -8.67 -24.60 -7.75
N LEU A 9 -8.31 -24.12 -6.56
CA LEU A 9 -8.91 -22.93 -5.97
C LEU A 9 -8.70 -21.77 -6.95
N THR A 10 -9.78 -21.33 -7.58
CA THR A 10 -9.81 -20.13 -8.41
C THR A 10 -10.11 -18.94 -7.51
N PHE A 11 -9.31 -17.88 -7.64
CA PHE A 11 -9.53 -16.64 -6.93
C PHE A 11 -9.81 -15.55 -7.96
N ASP A 12 -10.85 -14.75 -7.74
CA ASP A 12 -11.17 -13.62 -8.61
C ASP A 12 -10.37 -12.37 -8.23
N ALA A 13 -9.88 -12.32 -6.99
CA ALA A 13 -9.18 -11.18 -6.45
C ALA A 13 -8.01 -11.55 -5.54
N LEU A 14 -6.93 -10.76 -5.63
CA LEU A 14 -5.78 -10.82 -4.73
C LEU A 14 -5.53 -9.46 -4.09
N VAL A 15 -5.65 -9.37 -2.76
CA VAL A 15 -5.41 -8.12 -2.01
C VAL A 15 -3.98 -8.11 -1.44
N LEU A 16 -3.17 -7.14 -1.86
CA LEU A 16 -1.75 -7.02 -1.51
C LEU A 16 -1.46 -5.83 -0.58
N ASP A 17 -0.54 -6.02 0.37
CA ASP A 17 -0.02 -4.94 1.24
C ASP A 17 1.23 -4.28 0.63
N LEU A 18 1.09 -3.05 0.13
CA LEU A 18 2.19 -2.32 -0.52
C LEU A 18 3.41 -2.12 0.40
N ARG A 19 3.21 -1.90 1.71
CA ARG A 19 4.27 -1.37 2.59
C ARG A 19 5.24 -2.42 3.12
N ARG A 20 4.84 -3.70 3.10
CA ARG A 20 5.65 -4.83 3.57
C ARG A 20 6.06 -5.80 2.47
N MET A 21 5.28 -5.90 1.39
CA MET A 21 5.61 -6.80 0.30
C MET A 21 6.36 -6.12 -0.84
N LEU A 22 6.11 -4.83 -1.10
CA LEU A 22 6.65 -4.18 -2.29
C LEU A 22 7.78 -3.22 -1.97
N ILE A 23 7.81 -2.58 -0.81
CA ILE A 23 8.82 -1.55 -0.54
C ILE A 23 10.09 -2.12 0.09
N LYS A 24 11.23 -1.98 -0.60
CA LYS A 24 12.56 -2.06 0.05
C LYS A 24 12.80 -0.76 0.81
N THR A 25 12.60 -0.75 2.12
CA THR A 25 12.99 0.43 2.91
C THR A 25 14.51 0.52 2.97
N PRO A 26 15.14 1.64 2.54
CA PRO A 26 16.55 1.85 2.81
C PRO A 26 16.76 1.88 4.33
N GLN A 27 17.79 1.19 4.83
CA GLN A 27 18.25 1.39 6.20
C GLN A 27 18.84 2.79 6.28
N VAL A 28 18.05 3.75 6.78
CA VAL A 28 18.58 5.05 7.16
C VAL A 28 19.39 4.85 8.43
N TYR A 29 20.70 4.69 8.30
CA TYR A 29 21.63 4.73 9.43
C TYR A 29 21.71 6.18 9.92
N SER A 30 20.86 6.53 10.88
CA SER A 30 21.07 7.70 11.73
C SER A 30 21.85 7.27 12.96
N ASN A 31 22.87 8.04 13.36
CA ASN A 31 23.63 7.83 14.61
C ASN A 31 22.76 8.01 15.88
N LYS A 32 21.48 8.33 15.74
CA LYS A 32 20.49 8.31 16.81
C LYS A 32 19.42 7.30 16.43
N SER A 33 19.05 6.43 17.38
CA SER A 33 17.91 5.52 17.25
C SER A 33 16.65 6.35 17.00
N ILE A 34 16.31 6.59 15.74
CA ILE A 34 15.02 7.15 15.36
C ILE A 34 14.04 5.97 15.50
N PRO A 35 13.15 5.97 16.51
CA PRO A 35 12.17 4.90 16.65
C PRO A 35 11.42 4.78 15.34
N SER A 36 11.17 3.57 14.84
CA SER A 36 10.68 3.34 13.48
C SER A 36 9.56 4.31 13.10
N LEU A 37 9.90 5.30 12.25
CA LEU A 37 9.03 6.39 11.77
C LEU A 37 7.64 5.93 11.35
N LYS A 38 7.55 4.65 10.92
CA LYS A 38 6.38 3.92 10.46
C LYS A 38 5.16 4.03 11.39
N ARG A 39 5.34 4.33 12.69
CA ARG A 39 4.23 4.42 13.65
C ARG A 39 3.65 5.83 13.82
N PHE A 40 4.32 6.85 13.29
CA PHE A 40 4.16 8.22 13.78
C PHE A 40 3.56 9.21 12.78
N THR A 41 3.61 8.94 11.47
CA THR A 41 2.86 9.75 10.50
C THR A 41 1.37 9.39 10.57
N SER A 42 0.52 10.41 10.68
CA SER A 42 -0.93 10.26 10.67
C SER A 42 -1.36 9.61 9.34
N THR A 43 -1.60 8.30 9.33
CA THR A 43 -2.14 7.58 8.16
C THR A 43 -3.65 7.71 8.03
N LEU A 44 -4.30 8.49 8.92
CA LEU A 44 -5.76 8.57 9.09
C LEU A 44 -6.31 10.00 9.14
N ALA A 45 -5.51 11.01 9.45
CA ALA A 45 -5.99 12.38 9.73
C ALA A 45 -5.21 13.47 8.98
N LYS A 46 -5.95 14.52 8.59
CA LYS A 46 -5.50 15.81 8.03
C LYS A 46 -4.79 16.66 9.09
N ILE A 47 -3.70 16.16 9.64
CA ILE A 47 -2.75 17.01 10.37
C ILE A 47 -1.73 17.45 9.33
N GLU A 48 -1.48 18.75 9.25
CA GLU A 48 -0.41 19.26 8.41
C GLU A 48 0.92 18.58 8.80
N GLU A 49 1.70 18.20 7.80
CA GLU A 49 2.88 17.36 7.98
C GLU A 49 3.91 17.98 8.95
N THR A 50 4.14 19.29 8.84
CA THR A 50 5.00 20.06 9.73
C THR A 50 4.53 19.99 11.19
N ARG A 51 3.24 20.19 11.43
CA ARG A 51 2.62 20.06 12.76
C ARG A 51 2.73 18.66 13.31
N CYS A 52 2.65 17.63 12.46
CA CYS A 52 2.89 16.25 12.86
C CYS A 52 4.33 16.08 13.36
N TYR A 53 5.30 16.63 12.63
CA TYR A 53 6.72 16.54 13.01
C TYR A 53 7.03 17.30 14.29
N ASP A 54 6.42 18.46 14.51
CA ASP A 54 6.55 19.22 15.75
C ASP A 54 5.99 18.46 16.96
N LEU A 55 4.80 17.86 16.82
CA LEU A 55 4.17 17.09 17.90
C LEU A 55 5.02 15.87 18.27
N LEU A 56 5.53 15.17 17.26
CA LEU A 56 6.38 14.02 17.47
C LEU A 56 7.75 14.41 18.03
N GLY A 57 8.33 15.52 17.58
CA GLY A 57 9.58 16.07 18.12
C GLY A 57 9.45 16.41 19.60
N LYS A 58 8.33 17.04 19.99
CA LYS A 58 7.98 17.28 21.41
C LYS A 58 7.80 15.99 22.19
N GLN A 59 7.14 14.99 21.62
CA GLN A 59 6.82 13.74 22.32
C GLN A 59 8.03 12.82 22.50
N PHE A 60 8.95 12.78 21.52
CA PHE A 60 10.04 11.80 21.46
C PHE A 60 11.44 12.42 21.49
N GLY A 61 11.55 13.75 21.58
CA GLY A 61 12.84 14.45 21.76
C GLY A 61 13.72 14.47 20.51
N PHE A 62 13.16 14.36 19.31
CA PHE A 62 13.91 14.50 18.06
C PHE A 62 13.71 15.88 17.41
N ASN A 63 14.63 16.25 16.53
CA ASN A 63 14.55 17.50 15.77
C ASN A 63 13.54 17.37 14.60
N PRO A 64 12.46 18.17 14.54
CA PRO A 64 11.49 18.12 13.45
C PRO A 64 12.10 18.33 12.05
N SER A 65 13.17 19.12 11.95
CA SER A 65 13.88 19.35 10.68
C SER A 65 14.63 18.10 10.20
N GLU A 66 15.26 17.36 11.12
CA GLU A 66 15.90 16.07 10.83
C GLU A 66 14.85 15.03 10.38
N LEU A 67 13.68 15.02 11.03
CA LEU A 67 12.57 14.14 10.64
C LEU A 67 12.07 14.48 9.22
N ASN A 68 11.86 15.75 8.94
CA ASN A 68 11.42 16.21 7.61
C ASN A 68 12.42 15.79 6.53
N GLY A 69 13.72 15.99 6.78
CA GLY A 69 14.78 15.56 5.86
C GLY A 69 14.79 14.05 5.64
N ALA A 70 14.63 13.25 6.71
CA ALA A 70 14.55 11.80 6.60
C ALA A 70 13.33 11.31 5.80
N ILE A 71 12.17 11.95 5.94
CA ILE A 71 10.96 11.61 5.19
C ILE A 71 11.09 12.01 3.72
N ALA A 72 11.60 13.22 3.46
CA ALA A 72 11.90 13.66 2.10
C ALA A 72 12.86 12.70 1.38
N LEU A 73 13.93 12.28 2.06
CA LEU A 73 14.85 11.28 1.53
C LEU A 73 14.18 9.92 1.32
N ALA A 74 13.34 9.47 2.26
CA ALA A 74 12.61 8.21 2.09
C ALA A 74 11.71 8.24 0.85
N ARG A 75 11.02 9.35 0.57
CA ARG A 75 10.17 9.52 -0.62
C ARG A 75 10.96 9.46 -1.93
N THR A 76 12.20 9.93 -1.94
CA THR A 76 13.05 9.96 -3.15
C THR A 76 13.92 8.72 -3.32
N THR A 77 13.97 7.83 -2.32
CA THR A 77 14.81 6.62 -2.34
C THR A 77 14.01 5.33 -2.27
N VAL A 78 12.70 5.42 -1.99
CA VAL A 78 11.83 4.26 -1.90
C VAL A 78 11.68 3.56 -3.25
N GLU A 79 12.05 2.28 -3.30
CA GLU A 79 11.90 1.43 -4.47
C GLU A 79 10.98 0.26 -4.19
N TYR A 80 10.28 -0.18 -5.24
CA TYR A 80 9.54 -1.44 -5.19
C TYR A 80 10.49 -2.63 -5.40
N ASP A 81 10.06 -3.82 -4.96
CA ASP A 81 10.76 -5.06 -5.23
C ASP A 81 10.42 -5.56 -6.64
N GLU A 82 11.40 -5.43 -7.53
CA GLU A 82 11.29 -5.84 -8.93
C GLU A 82 10.88 -7.31 -9.09
N GLN A 83 11.31 -8.20 -8.19
CA GLN A 83 10.95 -9.63 -8.29
C GLN A 83 9.46 -9.82 -8.03
N VAL A 84 8.92 -9.13 -7.01
CA VAL A 84 7.49 -9.19 -6.71
C VAL A 84 6.67 -8.58 -7.86
N VAL A 85 7.15 -7.49 -8.46
CA VAL A 85 6.53 -6.90 -9.65
C VAL A 85 6.54 -7.86 -10.83
N SER A 86 7.66 -8.54 -11.09
CA SER A 86 7.73 -9.57 -12.14
C SER A 86 6.78 -10.73 -11.87
N CYS A 87 6.64 -11.18 -10.61
CA CYS A 87 5.66 -12.20 -10.24
C CYS A 87 4.22 -11.73 -10.50
N ILE A 88 3.88 -10.49 -10.15
CA ILE A 88 2.56 -9.90 -10.40
C ILE A 88 2.27 -9.84 -11.91
N GLN A 89 3.26 -9.44 -12.72
CA GLN A 89 3.13 -9.39 -14.18
C GLN A 89 2.89 -10.78 -14.78
N ALA A 90 3.67 -11.79 -14.34
CA ALA A 90 3.48 -13.16 -14.77
C ALA A 90 2.09 -13.68 -14.39
N LEU A 91 1.68 -13.45 -13.14
CA LEU A 91 0.38 -13.88 -12.64
C LEU A 91 -0.78 -13.27 -13.46
N ARG A 92 -0.71 -11.99 -13.81
CA ARG A 92 -1.73 -11.34 -14.66
C ARG A 92 -1.75 -11.88 -16.09
N LYS A 93 -0.61 -12.32 -16.61
CA LYS A 93 -0.53 -12.94 -17.93
C LYS A 93 -1.18 -14.32 -17.94
N ASP A 94 -0.95 -15.10 -16.87
CA ASP A 94 -1.48 -16.45 -16.72
C ASP A 94 -2.96 -16.45 -16.32
N GLN A 95 -3.41 -15.44 -15.58
CA GLN A 95 -4.80 -15.26 -15.13
C GLN A 95 -5.30 -13.85 -15.45
N PRO A 96 -5.72 -13.57 -16.71
CA PRO A 96 -6.16 -12.23 -17.11
C PRO A 96 -7.42 -11.73 -16.37
N SER A 97 -8.24 -12.65 -15.86
CA SER A 97 -9.43 -12.32 -15.05
C SER A 97 -9.12 -12.02 -13.59
N LEU A 98 -7.90 -12.33 -13.10
CA LEU A 98 -7.53 -12.07 -11.71
C LEU A 98 -7.35 -10.56 -11.48
N ILE A 99 -8.11 -10.03 -10.53
CA ILE A 99 -8.01 -8.62 -10.15
C ILE A 99 -7.05 -8.48 -8.97
N ILE A 100 -5.98 -7.73 -9.18
CA ILE A 100 -4.99 -7.45 -8.13
C ILE A 100 -5.31 -6.10 -7.50
N VAL A 101 -5.59 -6.10 -6.21
CA VAL A 101 -5.95 -4.90 -5.44
C VAL A 101 -4.83 -4.60 -4.44
N ALA A 102 -4.44 -3.33 -4.34
CA ALA A 102 -3.47 -2.88 -3.37
C ALA A 102 -4.14 -2.17 -2.18
N MET A 103 -3.67 -2.44 -0.96
CA MET A 103 -4.11 -1.75 0.25
C MET A 103 -2.91 -1.34 1.10
N SER A 104 -2.81 -0.05 1.46
CA SER A 104 -1.65 0.48 2.19
C SER A 104 -2.03 1.40 3.33
N ASN A 105 -1.43 1.20 4.50
CA ASN A 105 -1.45 2.23 5.55
C ASN A 105 -0.41 3.28 5.18
N ILE A 106 -0.83 4.39 4.58
CA ILE A 106 0.05 5.43 4.04
C ILE A 106 -0.60 6.81 4.22
N SER A 107 0.20 7.86 4.32
CA SER A 107 -0.30 9.25 4.32
C SER A 107 -0.51 9.74 2.88
N ASN A 108 -1.33 10.77 2.66
CA ASN A 108 -1.50 11.36 1.33
C ASN A 108 -0.16 11.82 0.70
N PRO A 109 0.69 12.62 1.38
CA PRO A 109 1.92 13.09 0.76
C PRO A 109 2.92 11.97 0.47
N ASP A 110 2.94 10.90 1.29
CA ASP A 110 3.75 9.71 0.98
C ASP A 110 3.18 8.96 -0.23
N PHE A 111 1.85 8.85 -0.34
CA PHE A 111 1.19 8.17 -1.46
C PHE A 111 1.42 8.92 -2.78
N ASP A 112 1.26 10.24 -2.78
CA ASP A 112 1.48 11.07 -3.98
C ASP A 112 2.92 10.94 -4.47
N ALA A 113 3.90 10.97 -3.56
CA ALA A 113 5.31 10.83 -3.88
C ALA A 113 5.64 9.48 -4.54
N ILE A 114 5.18 8.37 -3.95
CA ILE A 114 5.39 7.04 -4.56
C ILE A 114 4.60 6.88 -5.87
N HIS A 115 3.42 7.50 -5.95
CA HIS A 115 2.58 7.43 -7.13
C HIS A 115 3.29 8.05 -8.34
N THR A 116 3.80 9.28 -8.16
CA THR A 116 4.61 9.96 -9.16
C THR A 116 5.90 9.21 -9.47
N ARG A 117 6.61 8.69 -8.46
CA ARG A 117 7.91 8.02 -8.66
C ARG A 117 7.80 6.74 -9.49
N TRP A 118 6.89 5.84 -9.14
CA TRP A 118 6.79 4.53 -9.78
C TRP A 118 6.02 4.55 -11.10
N GLY A 119 5.14 5.55 -11.27
CA GLY A 119 4.61 5.93 -12.56
C GLY A 119 3.79 4.85 -13.29
N PRO A 120 3.55 5.05 -14.60
CA PRO A 120 2.60 4.28 -15.37
C PRO A 120 3.05 2.84 -15.67
N ALA A 121 4.30 2.47 -15.40
CA ALA A 121 4.74 1.08 -15.55
C ALA A 121 4.29 0.20 -14.37
N PHE A 122 4.08 0.80 -13.20
CA PHE A 122 3.79 0.07 -11.96
C PHE A 122 2.30 0.07 -11.62
N TRP A 123 1.65 1.24 -11.63
CA TRP A 123 0.26 1.35 -11.14
C TRP A 123 -0.78 0.55 -11.91
N PRO A 124 -0.69 0.37 -13.25
CA PRO A 124 -1.64 -0.46 -13.99
C PRO A 124 -1.61 -1.95 -13.62
N LEU A 125 -0.61 -2.41 -12.86
CA LEU A 125 -0.58 -3.77 -12.33
C LEU A 125 -1.69 -4.01 -11.30
N PHE A 126 -2.24 -2.95 -10.72
CA PHE A 126 -3.32 -3.00 -9.74
C PHE A 126 -4.61 -2.49 -10.39
N GLY A 127 -5.69 -3.26 -10.28
CA GLY A 127 -7.01 -2.81 -10.68
C GLY A 127 -7.49 -1.65 -9.79
N GLU A 128 -7.21 -1.75 -8.49
CA GLU A 128 -7.55 -0.71 -7.51
C GLU A 128 -6.48 -0.56 -6.44
N VAL A 129 -6.35 0.66 -5.90
CA VAL A 129 -5.39 1.00 -4.85
C VAL A 129 -6.10 1.76 -3.74
N PHE A 130 -6.01 1.25 -2.51
CA PHE A 130 -6.67 1.79 -1.32
C PHE A 130 -5.64 2.31 -0.30
N PRO A 131 -5.24 3.59 -0.39
CA PRO A 131 -4.45 4.24 0.65
C PRO A 131 -5.33 4.60 1.86
N SER A 132 -4.88 4.27 3.07
CA SER A 132 -5.63 4.51 4.31
C SER A 132 -5.99 5.97 4.53
N SER A 133 -5.16 6.89 4.03
CA SER A 133 -5.39 8.33 4.12
C SER A 133 -6.55 8.82 3.25
N ALA A 134 -6.83 8.14 2.12
CA ALA A 134 -8.00 8.45 1.29
C ALA A 134 -9.27 7.76 1.82
N VAL A 135 -9.13 6.53 2.33
CA VAL A 135 -10.27 5.74 2.82
C VAL A 135 -10.73 6.19 4.22
N GLY A 136 -9.84 6.81 5.01
CA GLY A 136 -10.12 7.19 6.40
C GLY A 136 -10.14 5.99 7.36
N MET A 137 -9.72 4.82 6.89
CA MET A 137 -9.59 3.57 7.66
C MET A 137 -8.21 2.99 7.45
N ARG A 138 -7.68 2.25 8.44
CA ARG A 138 -6.35 1.63 8.36
C ARG A 138 -6.38 0.19 8.84
N LYS A 139 -5.43 -0.60 8.37
CA LYS A 139 -5.17 -1.93 8.89
C LYS A 139 -4.66 -1.82 10.33
N PRO A 140 -5.01 -2.76 11.23
CA PRO A 140 -5.74 -4.01 10.97
C PRO A 140 -7.27 -3.90 11.18
N THR A 141 -7.87 -2.71 11.15
CA THR A 141 -9.32 -2.56 11.42
C THR A 141 -10.16 -3.36 10.41
N LEU A 142 -11.04 -4.24 10.90
CA LEU A 142 -11.91 -5.08 10.07
C LEU A 142 -12.73 -4.26 9.06
N GLY A 143 -13.16 -3.04 9.44
CA GLY A 143 -13.86 -2.12 8.56
C GLY A 143 -13.10 -1.79 7.27
N PHE A 144 -11.77 -1.70 7.30
CA PHE A 144 -11.00 -1.42 6.10
C PHE A 144 -11.02 -2.60 5.12
N TYR A 145 -10.83 -3.82 5.61
CA TYR A 145 -10.94 -5.03 4.78
C TYR A 145 -12.33 -5.17 4.18
N ARG A 146 -13.38 -4.94 4.98
CA ARG A 146 -14.77 -4.95 4.49
C ARG A 146 -15.02 -3.89 3.42
N HIS A 147 -14.45 -2.70 3.58
CA HIS A 147 -14.56 -1.63 2.59
C HIS A 147 -13.90 -2.04 1.26
N VAL A 148 -12.67 -2.56 1.30
CA VAL A 148 -11.95 -3.02 0.10
C VAL A 148 -12.73 -4.12 -0.61
N LEU A 149 -13.20 -5.13 0.12
CA LEU A 149 -13.97 -6.23 -0.46
C LEU A 149 -15.31 -5.75 -1.04
N LYS A 150 -16.01 -4.84 -0.35
CA LYS A 150 -17.28 -4.30 -0.83
C LYS A 150 -17.12 -3.48 -2.11
N VAL A 151 -16.19 -2.52 -2.12
CA VAL A 151 -15.96 -1.67 -3.30
C VAL A 151 -15.57 -2.50 -4.51
N HIS A 152 -14.73 -3.52 -4.29
CA HIS A 152 -14.33 -4.44 -5.33
C HIS A 152 -15.50 -5.31 -5.84
N TRP A 153 -16.26 -5.91 -4.92
CA TRP A 153 -17.37 -6.81 -5.26
C TRP A 153 -18.54 -6.09 -5.95
N ASP A 154 -18.88 -4.88 -5.49
CA ASP A 154 -19.94 -4.03 -6.10
C ASP A 154 -19.57 -3.56 -7.53
N ARG A 155 -18.32 -3.76 -7.97
CA ARG A 155 -17.82 -3.39 -9.30
C ARG A 155 -17.51 -4.60 -10.19
N SER A 156 -17.68 -5.83 -9.69
CA SER A 156 -17.54 -7.02 -10.51
C SER A 156 -18.72 -7.10 -11.49
N PRO A 157 -18.48 -7.28 -12.80
CA PRO A 157 -19.55 -7.36 -13.79
C PRO A 157 -20.24 -8.73 -13.75
N GLU A 158 -21.02 -8.99 -12.70
CA GLU A 158 -21.83 -10.20 -12.55
C GLU A 158 -23.35 -9.92 -12.70
N ASP A 159 -23.77 -8.66 -12.82
CA ASP A 159 -25.20 -8.30 -12.88
C ASP A 159 -25.78 -8.14 -14.31
N HIS A 160 -25.16 -8.71 -15.35
CA HIS A 160 -25.65 -8.64 -16.75
C HIS A 160 -25.98 -10.00 -17.38
N LEU A 161 -26.43 -10.97 -16.59
CA LEU A 161 -27.07 -12.19 -17.09
C LEU A 161 -28.41 -12.44 -16.38
N CYS A 162 -29.31 -11.47 -16.44
CA CYS A 162 -30.75 -11.69 -16.39
C CYS A 162 -31.47 -10.57 -17.16
N GLY A 163 -31.70 -10.83 -18.44
CA GLY A 163 -32.48 -10.01 -19.37
C GLY A 163 -32.68 -10.79 -20.66
#